data_AF-A0A937VGH6-F1
#
_entry.id   AF-A0A937VGH6-F1
#
_cell.length_a   1.000
_cell.length_b   1.000
_cell.length_c   1.000
_cell.angle_alpha   90.00
_cell.angle_beta   90.00
_cell.angle_gamma   90.00
#
_symmetry.space_group_name_H-M   'P 1'
#
loop_
_entity.id
_entity.type
_entity.pdbx_description
1 polymer ?
#
loop_
_entity_poly.entity_id
_entity_poly.type
_entity_poly.pdbx_seq_one_letter_code
_entity_poly.pdbx_strand_id
1 'polypeptide(L)'
;MEVYHRDPIPQSPAFQNLGQFVREHAQQWAQGTPDLEQFERELHEHVMALERELVAEELARYDVTAEQVEVEGVTYRHTLTSPETYLSAAGPVTVTRHLYRPAGRGSKSICPLELRAGIIGGHFTPRAARQAAFVTAQLTPGESEALFDELEGMRPSRASLDRLPKTLSAQWENHRQEWESALRTQETVPAEATMMAVSVDGVMIPMKDGTADRTAKQAEPGKHASGPTGNQEVGCGTVVLYDAEGERVETVRYGRMPESKKVTLQQQLQAEVASIVTLRPDLRRIYLADGAKDNWRLLNEIEQTLNVPAQPCVNIVDFYHACEHLKKGCDAAWGESTPRGKAEFERLKTLLKEAEQGTDQVIRALKYQRGRARGSKRQRLDAELTYFRNQRPHMDYAEYLCQGLPIASGVIEAACKTLVTQRMKRSGMAWRQPGGQGILTLRSLIQSDRWRAAWTLLSADFRKAVVTPQAQNIVGLAVHTVFDAFDLPGAISDTVDFTELPLAV
;
A
#
# COMPACT_ATOMS: atom_id res chain seq x y z
N MET A 1 -28.02 28.42 -16.33
CA MET A 1 -26.96 27.54 -16.84
C MET A 1 -26.27 28.32 -17.94
N GLU A 2 -25.21 29.07 -17.60
CA GLU A 2 -24.44 29.78 -18.64
C GLU A 2 -23.77 28.75 -19.55
N VAL A 3 -23.81 29.04 -20.84
CA VAL A 3 -23.45 28.16 -21.93
C VAL A 3 -21.97 27.81 -21.88
N TYR A 4 -21.69 26.54 -22.12
CA TYR A 4 -20.38 25.88 -22.18
C TYR A 4 -19.40 26.63 -23.11
N HIS A 5 -18.24 26.97 -22.56
CA HIS A 5 -17.11 27.72 -23.15
C HIS A 5 -17.35 29.19 -23.48
N ARG A 6 -16.42 30.07 -23.07
CA ARG A 6 -16.44 31.48 -23.47
C ARG A 6 -16.20 31.67 -24.97
N ASP A 7 -15.60 30.66 -25.63
CA ASP A 7 -15.42 30.55 -27.08
C ASP A 7 -15.77 29.11 -27.54
N PRO A 8 -16.43 28.89 -28.68
CA PRO A 8 -16.69 27.53 -29.20
C PRO A 8 -15.38 26.71 -29.27
N ILE A 9 -15.37 25.43 -28.85
CA ILE A 9 -14.19 24.52 -28.95
C ILE A 9 -13.42 24.66 -30.29
N PRO A 10 -14.07 24.84 -31.47
CA PRO A 10 -13.38 25.10 -32.74
C PRO A 10 -12.45 26.34 -32.80
N GLN A 11 -12.52 27.25 -31.82
CA GLN A 11 -11.71 28.46 -31.74
C GLN A 11 -10.46 28.31 -30.86
N SER A 12 -10.32 27.17 -30.16
CA SER A 12 -9.11 26.84 -29.38
C SER A 12 -7.88 26.77 -30.30
N PRO A 13 -6.77 27.48 -29.98
CA PRO A 13 -5.52 27.37 -30.74
C PRO A 13 -5.00 25.93 -30.80
N ALA A 14 -5.08 25.17 -29.70
CA ALA A 14 -4.64 23.78 -29.70
C ALA A 14 -5.51 22.89 -30.61
N PHE A 15 -6.82 23.11 -30.63
CA PHE A 15 -7.73 22.40 -31.52
C PHE A 15 -7.45 22.71 -33.00
N GLN A 16 -7.18 23.98 -33.32
CA GLN A 16 -6.82 24.41 -34.68
C GLN A 16 -5.50 23.79 -35.13
N ASN A 17 -4.49 23.79 -34.25
CA ASN A 17 -3.19 23.18 -34.51
C ASN A 17 -3.30 21.67 -34.75
N LEU A 18 -4.07 20.95 -33.92
CA LEU A 18 -4.35 19.53 -34.14
C LEU A 18 -5.03 19.27 -35.49
N GLY A 19 -6.04 20.09 -35.84
CA GLY A 19 -6.71 19.99 -37.13
C GLY A 19 -5.79 20.31 -38.31
N GLN A 20 -4.86 21.25 -38.15
CA GLN A 20 -3.85 21.58 -39.15
C GLN A 20 -2.87 20.43 -39.34
N PHE A 21 -2.32 19.89 -38.25
CA PHE A 21 -1.43 18.73 -38.27
C PHE A 21 -2.03 17.54 -39.04
N VAL A 22 -3.29 17.18 -38.75
CA VAL A 22 -3.97 16.07 -39.46
C VAL A 22 -4.09 16.34 -40.97
N ARG A 23 -4.39 17.58 -41.37
CA ARG A 23 -4.48 17.96 -42.79
C ARG A 23 -3.11 17.93 -43.48
N GLU A 24 -2.07 18.41 -42.81
CA GLU A 24 -0.70 18.42 -43.32
C GLU A 24 -0.17 16.99 -43.48
N HIS A 25 -0.40 16.12 -42.49
CA HIS A 25 -0.03 14.72 -42.57
C HIS A 25 -0.73 14.02 -43.75
N ALA A 26 -2.02 14.28 -43.98
CA ALA A 26 -2.72 13.74 -45.14
C ALA A 26 -2.10 14.18 -46.49
N GLN A 27 -1.51 15.38 -46.56
CA GLN A 27 -0.81 15.86 -47.76
C GLN A 27 0.58 15.21 -47.93
N GLN A 28 1.27 14.86 -46.84
CA GLN A 28 2.58 14.20 -46.88
C GLN A 28 2.53 12.84 -47.59
N TRP A 29 1.40 12.14 -47.52
CA TRP A 29 1.16 10.89 -48.26
C TRP A 29 1.28 11.04 -49.79
N ALA A 30 1.12 12.25 -50.32
CA ALA A 30 1.36 12.52 -51.75
C ALA A 30 2.86 12.66 -52.10
N GLN A 31 3.74 12.84 -51.09
CA GLN A 31 5.17 13.08 -51.26
C GLN A 31 6.04 11.85 -50.88
N GLY A 32 5.44 10.85 -50.23
CA GLY A 32 6.11 9.63 -49.79
C GLY A 32 5.31 8.92 -48.69
N THR A 33 5.85 7.85 -48.14
CA THR A 33 5.27 7.17 -46.98
C THR A 33 5.83 7.79 -45.70
N PRO A 34 5.01 8.48 -44.88
CA PRO A 34 5.47 9.06 -43.62
C PRO A 34 5.82 7.99 -42.58
N ASP A 35 6.66 8.35 -41.61
CA ASP A 35 7.00 7.49 -40.47
C ASP A 35 5.86 7.45 -39.44
N LEU A 36 5.45 6.25 -39.03
CA LEU A 36 4.31 6.08 -38.13
C LEU A 36 4.66 6.48 -36.69
N GLU A 37 5.86 6.17 -36.22
CA GLU A 37 6.30 6.52 -34.87
C GLU A 37 6.36 8.04 -34.69
N GLN A 38 6.93 8.75 -35.67
CA GLN A 38 6.90 10.21 -35.71
C GLN A 38 5.48 10.77 -35.69
N PHE A 39 4.56 10.19 -36.48
CA PHE A 39 3.16 10.62 -36.48
C PHE A 39 2.49 10.42 -35.11
N GLU A 40 2.70 9.26 -34.45
CA GLU A 40 2.14 8.98 -33.12
C GLU A 40 2.64 9.99 -32.08
N ARG A 41 3.94 10.31 -32.10
CA ARG A 41 4.53 11.31 -31.19
C ARG A 41 3.96 12.70 -31.41
N GLU A 42 3.93 13.20 -32.65
CA GLU A 42 3.40 14.53 -32.96
C GLU A 42 1.89 14.63 -32.68
N LEU A 43 1.12 13.57 -32.97
CA LEU A 43 -0.29 13.49 -32.63
C LEU A 43 -0.49 13.58 -31.11
N HIS A 44 0.28 12.81 -30.34
CA HIS A 44 0.22 12.82 -28.88
C HIS A 44 0.53 14.21 -28.32
N GLU A 45 1.56 14.90 -28.81
CA GLU A 45 1.88 16.28 -28.41
C GLU A 45 0.71 17.24 -28.64
N HIS A 46 0.06 17.17 -29.80
CA HIS A 46 -1.10 17.99 -30.12
C HIS A 46 -2.32 17.68 -29.23
N VAL A 47 -2.59 16.39 -28.98
CA VAL A 47 -3.69 15.97 -28.08
C VAL A 47 -3.43 16.42 -26.64
N MET A 48 -2.19 16.29 -26.15
CA MET A 48 -1.82 16.79 -24.82
C MET A 48 -1.92 18.31 -24.72
N ALA A 49 -1.58 19.06 -25.78
CA ALA A 49 -1.78 20.50 -25.83
C ALA A 49 -3.26 20.88 -25.70
N LEU A 50 -4.14 20.18 -26.42
CA LEU A 50 -5.58 20.39 -26.35
C LEU A 50 -6.15 20.04 -24.96
N GLU A 51 -5.74 18.91 -24.39
CA GLU A 51 -6.18 18.52 -23.03
C GLU A 51 -5.73 19.56 -22.00
N ARG A 52 -4.49 20.08 -22.08
CA ARG A 52 -4.01 21.15 -21.18
C ARG A 52 -4.85 22.41 -21.28
N GLU A 53 -5.22 22.84 -22.48
CA GLU A 53 -6.03 24.04 -22.68
C GLU A 53 -7.43 23.87 -22.06
N LEU A 54 -8.11 22.75 -22.36
CA LEU A 54 -9.43 22.44 -21.82
C LEU A 54 -9.41 22.28 -20.29
N VAL A 55 -8.38 21.63 -19.75
CA VAL A 55 -8.19 21.49 -18.30
C VAL A 55 -7.92 22.85 -17.64
N ALA A 56 -7.13 23.73 -18.26
CA ALA A 56 -6.88 25.07 -17.74
C ALA A 56 -8.16 25.90 -17.67
N GLU A 57 -8.99 25.85 -18.72
CA GLU A 57 -10.27 26.55 -18.74
C GLU A 57 -11.22 26.01 -17.66
N GLU A 58 -11.35 24.69 -17.56
CA GLU A 58 -12.21 24.07 -16.54
C GLU A 58 -11.69 24.37 -15.13
N LEU A 59 -10.37 24.32 -14.91
CA LEU A 59 -9.76 24.64 -13.63
C LEU A 59 -10.00 26.10 -13.22
N ALA A 60 -9.96 27.04 -14.17
CA ALA A 60 -10.24 28.45 -13.89
C ALA A 60 -11.66 28.69 -13.37
N ARG A 61 -12.64 27.84 -13.72
CA ARG A 61 -14.03 27.93 -13.23
C ARG A 61 -14.19 27.57 -11.76
N TYR A 62 -13.21 26.88 -11.18
CA TYR A 62 -13.18 26.63 -9.73
C TYR A 62 -12.76 27.87 -8.94
N ASP A 63 -12.25 28.92 -9.56
CA ASP A 63 -11.92 30.15 -8.85
C ASP A 63 -13.16 30.91 -8.37
N VAL A 64 -12.93 31.83 -7.44
CA VAL A 64 -13.96 32.68 -6.86
C VAL A 64 -13.51 34.12 -6.92
N THR A 65 -14.36 34.98 -7.48
CA THR A 65 -14.19 36.43 -7.49
C THR A 65 -15.19 37.06 -6.51
N ALA A 66 -14.74 37.29 -5.27
CA ALA A 66 -15.53 37.95 -4.23
C ALA A 66 -14.59 38.77 -3.32
N GLU A 67 -15.10 39.76 -2.60
CA GLU A 67 -14.28 40.49 -1.62
C GLU A 67 -13.87 39.60 -0.44
N GLN A 68 -14.76 38.69 -0.05
CA GLN A 68 -14.58 37.79 1.08
C GLN A 68 -15.14 36.40 0.74
N VAL A 69 -14.52 35.38 1.31
CA VAL A 69 -14.97 33.99 1.25
C VAL A 69 -14.93 33.38 2.64
N GLU A 70 -15.78 32.38 2.86
CA GLU A 70 -15.79 31.58 4.09
C GLU A 70 -15.44 30.14 3.76
N VAL A 71 -14.51 29.57 4.54
CA VAL A 71 -14.07 28.18 4.46
C VAL A 71 -14.00 27.62 5.86
N GLU A 72 -14.69 26.51 6.11
CA GLU A 72 -14.71 25.83 7.42
C GLU A 72 -14.99 26.78 8.61
N GLY A 73 -15.89 27.76 8.41
CA GLY A 73 -16.26 28.75 9.44
C GLY A 73 -15.29 29.91 9.63
N VAL A 74 -14.22 30.00 8.82
CA VAL A 74 -13.24 31.09 8.88
C VAL A 74 -13.42 32.02 7.68
N THR A 75 -13.49 33.33 7.94
CA THR A 75 -13.60 34.36 6.90
C THR A 75 -12.21 34.78 6.39
N TYR A 76 -12.07 34.81 5.08
CA TYR A 76 -10.87 35.25 4.36
C TYR A 76 -11.21 36.41 3.43
N ARG A 77 -10.30 37.38 3.31
CA ARG A 77 -10.45 38.53 2.40
C ARG A 77 -9.52 38.43 1.21
N HIS A 78 -9.99 38.85 0.04
CA HIS A 78 -9.18 38.91 -1.16
C HIS A 78 -7.94 39.76 -0.92
N THR A 79 -6.79 39.29 -1.40
CA THR A 79 -5.49 39.92 -1.17
C THR A 79 -4.73 40.16 -2.48
N LEU A 80 -4.68 39.15 -3.34
CA LEU A 80 -3.88 39.19 -4.56
C LEU A 80 -4.52 38.30 -5.62
N THR A 81 -4.36 38.70 -6.88
CA THR A 81 -4.62 37.84 -8.03
C THR A 81 -3.30 37.58 -8.73
N SER A 82 -2.98 36.32 -9.00
CA SER A 82 -1.72 35.94 -9.66
C SER A 82 -1.89 34.71 -10.55
N PRO A 83 -1.09 34.56 -11.62
CA PRO A 83 -1.00 33.29 -12.32
C PRO A 83 -0.31 32.24 -11.45
N GLU A 84 -0.68 30.98 -11.63
CA GLU A 84 0.02 29.81 -11.07
C GLU A 84 -0.01 28.64 -12.05
N THR A 85 1.03 27.81 -12.03
CA THR A 85 1.13 26.59 -12.84
C THR A 85 0.89 25.35 -11.98
N TYR A 86 -0.09 24.55 -12.36
CA TYR A 86 -0.35 23.23 -11.78
C TYR A 86 0.04 22.13 -12.75
N LEU A 87 0.35 20.93 -12.25
CA LEU A 87 0.61 19.76 -13.07
C LEU A 87 -0.67 18.94 -13.27
N SER A 88 -1.14 18.89 -14.51
CA SER A 88 -2.20 17.97 -14.97
C SER A 88 -1.60 16.69 -15.53
N ALA A 89 -2.43 15.68 -15.83
CA ALA A 89 -1.99 14.43 -16.45
C ALA A 89 -1.41 14.66 -17.87
N ALA A 90 -1.84 15.72 -18.55
CA ALA A 90 -1.35 16.14 -19.88
C ALA A 90 -0.17 17.13 -19.80
N GLY A 91 0.31 17.46 -18.60
CA GLY A 91 1.41 18.40 -18.37
C GLY A 91 0.99 19.70 -17.67
N PRO A 92 1.85 20.72 -17.66
CA PRO A 92 1.64 21.95 -16.90
C PRO A 92 0.47 22.77 -17.45
N VAL A 93 -0.40 23.24 -16.57
CA VAL A 93 -1.54 24.11 -16.88
C VAL A 93 -1.45 25.38 -16.04
N THR A 94 -1.51 26.54 -16.70
CA THR A 94 -1.39 27.84 -16.04
C THR A 94 -2.75 28.52 -15.98
N VAL A 95 -3.16 28.93 -14.79
CA VAL A 95 -4.43 29.65 -14.57
C VAL A 95 -4.21 30.85 -13.66
N THR A 96 -4.94 31.93 -13.92
CA THR A 96 -5.03 33.07 -12.99
C THR A 96 -5.94 32.70 -11.83
N ARG A 97 -5.48 32.93 -10.60
CA ARG A 97 -6.19 32.57 -9.38
C ARG A 97 -6.25 33.72 -8.36
N HIS A 98 -7.27 33.73 -7.51
CA HIS A 98 -7.42 34.71 -6.44
C HIS A 98 -6.96 34.12 -5.09
N LEU A 99 -6.11 34.85 -4.37
CA LEU A 99 -5.61 34.49 -3.05
C LEU A 99 -6.32 35.30 -1.96
N TYR A 100 -6.69 34.59 -0.90
CA TYR A 100 -7.45 35.16 0.22
C TYR A 100 -6.71 34.91 1.53
N ARG A 101 -6.72 35.88 2.46
CA ARG A 101 -6.03 35.77 3.75
C ARG A 101 -7.00 36.01 4.91
N PRO A 102 -6.93 35.24 6.01
CA PRO A 102 -7.78 35.50 7.17
C PRO A 102 -7.18 36.62 8.01
N ALA A 103 -8.00 37.22 8.89
CA ALA A 103 -7.53 38.25 9.81
C ALA A 103 -6.42 37.71 10.74
N GLY A 104 -5.45 38.56 11.09
CA GLY A 104 -4.33 38.21 11.96
C GLY A 104 -2.96 38.31 11.29
N ARG A 105 -1.93 38.68 12.07
CA ARG A 105 -0.57 38.85 11.57
C ARG A 105 0.08 37.48 11.31
N GLY A 106 0.64 37.27 10.13
CA GLY A 106 1.36 36.03 9.78
C GLY A 106 0.47 34.88 9.30
N SER A 107 -0.81 35.13 9.02
CA SER A 107 -1.72 34.12 8.49
C SER A 107 -1.37 33.72 7.05
N LYS A 108 -1.50 32.43 6.75
CA LYS A 108 -1.29 31.90 5.39
C LYS A 108 -2.48 32.23 4.51
N SER A 109 -2.20 32.57 3.26
CA SER A 109 -3.23 32.75 2.25
C SER A 109 -3.73 31.39 1.75
N ILE A 110 -5.00 31.33 1.36
CA ILE A 110 -5.64 30.20 0.69
C ILE A 110 -6.02 30.57 -0.74
N CYS A 111 -6.24 29.55 -1.57
CA CYS A 111 -6.75 29.69 -2.93
C CYS A 111 -8.07 28.91 -3.06
N PRO A 112 -9.24 29.57 -3.21
CA PRO A 112 -10.52 28.91 -3.42
C PRO A 112 -10.53 27.93 -4.59
N LEU A 113 -9.85 28.26 -5.70
CA LEU A 113 -9.69 27.36 -6.84
C LEU A 113 -9.03 26.04 -6.41
N GLU A 114 -7.92 26.10 -5.67
CA GLU A 114 -7.22 24.89 -5.21
C GLU A 114 -8.12 24.04 -4.32
N LEU A 115 -8.81 24.68 -3.39
CA LEU A 115 -9.71 24.04 -2.44
C LEU A 115 -10.91 23.40 -3.13
N ARG A 116 -11.57 24.08 -4.06
CA ARG A 116 -12.76 23.53 -4.73
C ARG A 116 -12.40 22.44 -5.74
N ALA A 117 -11.27 22.58 -6.45
CA ALA A 117 -10.79 21.58 -7.40
C ALA A 117 -10.16 20.35 -6.72
N GLY A 118 -9.66 20.52 -5.49
CA GLY A 118 -8.92 19.49 -4.77
C GLY A 118 -7.47 19.37 -5.24
N ILE A 119 -6.79 20.49 -5.45
CA ILE A 119 -5.37 20.48 -5.83
C ILE A 119 -4.52 19.91 -4.68
N ILE A 120 -3.73 18.89 -5.00
CA ILE A 120 -2.96 18.13 -4.01
C ILE A 120 -1.55 18.72 -3.89
N GLY A 121 -1.19 19.11 -2.66
CA GLY A 121 0.11 19.69 -2.35
C GLY A 121 0.38 21.04 -3.03
N GLY A 122 -0.68 21.75 -3.44
CA GLY A 122 -0.57 23.04 -4.15
C GLY A 122 0.06 22.92 -5.54
N HIS A 123 0.08 21.72 -6.13
CA HIS A 123 0.78 21.49 -7.40
C HIS A 123 0.06 20.52 -8.34
N PHE A 124 -0.40 19.38 -7.85
CA PHE A 124 -1.00 18.35 -8.70
C PHE A 124 -2.51 18.49 -8.79
N THR A 125 -3.07 18.36 -10.00
CA THR A 125 -4.49 18.02 -10.15
C THR A 125 -4.78 16.62 -9.58
N PRO A 126 -6.02 16.29 -9.17
CA PRO A 126 -6.34 14.98 -8.61
C PRO A 126 -5.91 13.80 -9.48
N ARG A 127 -6.17 13.85 -10.80
CA ARG A 127 -5.78 12.77 -11.73
C ARG A 127 -4.26 12.61 -11.82
N ALA A 128 -3.53 13.72 -11.95
CA ALA A 128 -2.07 13.73 -12.00
C ALA A 128 -1.45 13.17 -10.71
N ALA A 129 -1.95 13.62 -9.54
CA ALA A 129 -1.51 13.13 -8.25
C ALA A 129 -1.74 11.61 -8.12
N ARG A 130 -2.89 11.11 -8.57
CA ARG A 130 -3.19 9.67 -8.54
C ARG A 130 -2.17 8.86 -9.33
N GLN A 131 -1.89 9.26 -10.57
CA GLN A 131 -0.94 8.59 -11.45
C GLN A 131 0.49 8.65 -10.86
N ALA A 132 0.91 9.84 -10.43
CA ALA A 132 2.24 10.06 -9.84
C ALA A 132 2.44 9.24 -8.56
N ALA A 133 1.43 9.20 -7.69
CA ALA A 133 1.46 8.43 -6.45
C ALA A 133 1.53 6.93 -6.71
N PHE A 134 0.74 6.43 -7.67
CA PHE A 134 0.78 5.03 -8.08
C PHE A 134 2.18 4.65 -8.55
N VAL A 135 2.73 5.35 -9.55
CA VAL A 135 4.07 5.09 -10.08
C VAL A 135 5.14 5.18 -8.98
N THR A 136 5.10 6.22 -8.13
CA THR A 136 6.09 6.42 -7.06
C THR A 136 6.01 5.35 -5.96
N ALA A 137 4.85 4.72 -5.77
CA ALA A 137 4.72 3.59 -4.87
C ALA A 137 5.54 2.39 -5.38
N GLN A 138 5.68 2.22 -6.71
CA GLN A 138 6.42 1.14 -7.34
C GLN A 138 7.90 1.47 -7.56
N LEU A 139 8.20 2.67 -8.06
CA LEU A 139 9.52 3.11 -8.51
C LEU A 139 10.15 4.14 -7.56
N THR A 140 11.46 4.38 -7.71
CA THR A 140 12.08 5.53 -7.04
C THR A 140 11.60 6.85 -7.66
N PRO A 141 11.67 8.00 -6.97
CA PRO A 141 11.31 9.28 -7.57
C PRO A 141 12.10 9.61 -8.84
N GLY A 142 13.37 9.18 -8.94
CA GLY A 142 14.18 9.42 -10.15
C GLY A 142 13.78 8.53 -11.32
N GLU A 143 13.46 7.25 -11.09
CA GLU A 143 12.94 6.39 -12.15
C GLU A 143 11.51 6.73 -12.53
N SER A 144 10.72 7.22 -11.57
CA SER A 144 9.37 7.70 -11.83
C SER A 144 9.42 8.92 -12.75
N GLU A 145 10.33 9.86 -12.49
CA GLU A 145 10.61 11.00 -13.38
C GLU A 145 11.00 10.52 -14.79
N ALA A 146 11.98 9.60 -14.89
CA ALA A 146 12.39 9.03 -16.18
C ALA A 146 11.25 8.30 -16.92
N LEU A 147 10.40 7.55 -16.21
CA LEU A 147 9.23 6.89 -16.80
C LEU A 147 8.21 7.91 -17.30
N PHE A 148 7.98 9.00 -16.56
CA PHE A 148 7.07 10.04 -17.00
C PHE A 148 7.61 10.83 -18.21
N ASP A 149 8.93 10.99 -18.30
CA ASP A 149 9.57 11.54 -19.50
C ASP A 149 9.38 10.61 -20.72
N GLU A 150 9.52 9.29 -20.54
CA GLU A 150 9.31 8.29 -21.59
C GLU A 150 7.86 8.22 -22.08
N LEU A 151 6.88 8.36 -21.17
CA LEU A 151 5.45 8.33 -21.52
C LEU A 151 4.96 9.64 -22.15
N GLU A 152 5.80 10.68 -22.19
CA GLU A 152 5.55 11.99 -22.82
C GLU A 152 4.23 12.68 -22.41
N GLY A 153 3.69 12.35 -21.24
CA GLY A 153 2.50 12.99 -20.67
C GLY A 153 2.89 14.11 -19.69
N MET A 154 2.44 13.97 -18.44
CA MET A 154 2.94 14.83 -17.37
C MET A 154 4.42 14.58 -17.06
N ARG A 155 5.17 15.65 -16.75
CA ARG A 155 6.61 15.58 -16.41
C ARG A 155 6.87 16.10 -14.98
N PRO A 156 6.50 15.33 -13.94
CA PRO A 156 6.73 15.71 -12.56
C PRO A 156 8.21 15.60 -12.18
N SER A 157 8.74 16.63 -11.52
CA SER A 157 10.10 16.58 -11.01
C SER A 157 10.28 15.53 -9.92
N ARG A 158 11.49 14.98 -9.78
CA ARG A 158 11.89 14.10 -8.68
C ARG A 158 11.50 14.63 -7.31
N ALA A 159 11.64 15.93 -7.08
CA ALA A 159 11.32 16.58 -5.80
C ALA A 159 9.80 16.63 -5.54
N SER A 160 8.98 16.77 -6.58
CA SER A 160 7.52 16.69 -6.44
C SER A 160 7.07 15.26 -6.12
N LEU A 161 7.67 14.27 -6.78
CA LEU A 161 7.42 12.84 -6.57
C LEU A 161 7.87 12.36 -5.19
N ASP A 162 8.97 12.88 -4.65
CA ASP A 162 9.40 12.58 -3.27
C ASP A 162 8.48 13.19 -2.19
N ARG A 163 7.85 14.35 -2.47
CA ARG A 163 6.94 15.02 -1.52
C ARG A 163 5.53 14.43 -1.54
N LEU A 164 5.04 14.03 -2.71
CA LEU A 164 3.66 13.61 -2.89
C LEU A 164 3.22 12.46 -1.95
N PRO A 165 3.93 11.33 -1.82
CA PRO A 165 3.57 10.27 -0.88
C PRO A 165 3.49 10.75 0.57
N LYS A 166 4.32 11.71 0.98
CA LYS A 166 4.31 12.26 2.34
C LYS A 166 3.05 13.07 2.59
N THR A 167 2.67 13.91 1.63
CA THR A 167 1.43 14.70 1.67
C THR A 167 0.21 13.79 1.75
N LEU A 168 0.13 12.80 0.85
CA LEU A 168 -0.99 11.85 0.80
C LEU A 168 -1.07 11.02 2.09
N SER A 169 0.07 10.53 2.58
CA SER A 169 0.11 9.74 3.81
C SER A 169 -0.25 10.54 5.04
N ALA A 170 0.18 11.81 5.14
CA ALA A 170 -0.22 12.65 6.26
C ALA A 170 -1.75 12.81 6.29
N GLN A 171 -2.37 13.03 5.13
CA GLN A 171 -3.83 13.11 5.04
C GLN A 171 -4.50 11.78 5.39
N TRP A 172 -3.98 10.66 4.86
CA TRP A 172 -4.47 9.33 5.20
C TRP A 172 -4.39 9.04 6.70
N GLU A 173 -3.27 9.35 7.35
CA GLU A 173 -3.09 9.10 8.79
C GLU A 173 -4.06 9.91 9.66
N ASN A 174 -4.44 11.13 9.24
CA ASN A 174 -5.41 11.96 9.97
C ASN A 174 -6.81 11.34 10.02
N HIS A 175 -7.19 10.57 8.98
CA HIS A 175 -8.51 9.95 8.84
C HIS A 175 -8.47 8.42 8.84
N ARG A 176 -7.31 7.82 9.17
CA ARG A 176 -7.02 6.41 8.91
C ARG A 176 -8.08 5.46 9.44
N GLN A 177 -8.47 5.61 10.71
CA GLN A 177 -9.42 4.69 11.33
C GLN A 177 -10.80 4.75 10.65
N GLU A 178 -11.26 5.95 10.33
CA GLU A 178 -12.53 6.20 9.64
C GLU A 178 -12.50 5.61 8.23
N TRP A 179 -11.47 5.94 7.44
CA TRP A 179 -11.37 5.51 6.05
C TRP A 179 -11.12 4.01 5.92
N GLU A 180 -10.25 3.43 6.75
CA GLU A 180 -10.08 1.97 6.77
C GLU A 180 -11.38 1.26 7.17
N SER A 181 -12.18 1.85 8.07
CA SER A 181 -13.51 1.30 8.40
C SER A 181 -14.49 1.42 7.23
N ALA A 182 -14.48 2.55 6.53
CA ALA A 182 -15.32 2.76 5.34
C ALA A 182 -14.96 1.80 4.20
N LEU A 183 -13.67 1.49 4.01
CA LEU A 183 -13.22 0.46 3.07
C LEU A 183 -13.78 -0.91 3.44
N ARG A 184 -13.56 -1.37 4.68
CA ARG A 184 -14.04 -2.67 5.15
C ARG A 184 -15.55 -2.82 5.09
N THR A 185 -16.30 -1.73 5.28
CA THR A 185 -17.77 -1.74 5.20
C THR A 185 -18.28 -2.02 3.77
N GLN A 186 -17.49 -1.70 2.75
CA GLN A 186 -17.83 -1.94 1.35
C GLN A 186 -17.38 -3.32 0.86
N GLU A 187 -16.59 -4.03 1.66
CA GLU A 187 -16.00 -5.31 1.28
C GLU A 187 -16.88 -6.48 1.72
N THR A 188 -16.81 -7.55 0.95
CA THR A 188 -17.52 -8.79 1.22
C THR A 188 -16.51 -9.90 1.45
N VAL A 189 -16.82 -10.83 2.35
CA VAL A 189 -16.01 -12.04 2.52
C VAL A 189 -16.47 -13.07 1.47
N PRO A 190 -15.59 -13.59 0.60
CA PRO A 190 -15.93 -14.58 -0.41
C PRO A 190 -16.65 -15.81 0.19
N ALA A 191 -17.63 -16.35 -0.53
CA ALA A 191 -18.48 -17.43 -0.04
C ALA A 191 -17.69 -18.74 0.13
N GLU A 192 -16.76 -18.98 -0.79
CA GLU A 192 -15.83 -20.11 -0.81
C GLU A 192 -14.82 -20.11 0.34
N ALA A 193 -14.60 -18.97 1.01
CA ALA A 193 -13.67 -18.89 2.13
C ALA A 193 -14.15 -19.77 3.29
N THR A 194 -13.27 -20.63 3.79
CA THR A 194 -13.49 -21.51 4.96
C THR A 194 -12.53 -21.21 6.10
N MET A 195 -11.40 -20.58 5.78
CA MET A 195 -10.31 -20.31 6.72
C MET A 195 -9.80 -18.89 6.56
N MET A 196 -9.36 -18.31 7.68
CA MET A 196 -8.65 -17.04 7.72
C MET A 196 -7.33 -17.23 8.45
N ALA A 197 -6.22 -16.88 7.81
CA ALA A 197 -4.90 -16.86 8.42
C ALA A 197 -4.42 -15.42 8.66
N VAL A 198 -3.88 -15.19 9.85
CA VAL A 198 -3.30 -13.91 10.26
C VAL A 198 -1.83 -14.13 10.56
N SER A 199 -0.97 -13.30 9.95
CA SER A 199 0.48 -13.40 10.11
C SER A 199 1.10 -12.03 10.31
N VAL A 200 2.17 -11.98 11.10
CA VAL A 200 2.97 -10.77 11.32
C VAL A 200 4.44 -11.12 11.23
N ASP A 201 5.18 -10.23 10.56
CA ASP A 201 6.63 -10.33 10.42
C ASP A 201 7.24 -8.92 10.34
N GLY A 202 8.56 -8.82 10.29
CA GLY A 202 9.24 -7.54 10.14
C GLY A 202 10.56 -7.62 9.39
N VAL A 203 10.89 -6.50 8.73
CA VAL A 203 12.08 -6.38 7.90
C VAL A 203 12.91 -5.17 8.33
N MET A 204 14.19 -5.39 8.60
CA MET A 204 15.13 -4.32 8.96
C MET A 204 15.45 -3.42 7.77
N ILE A 205 15.13 -2.12 7.82
CA ILE A 205 15.49 -1.13 6.79
C ILE A 205 16.48 -0.08 7.32
N PRO A 206 17.30 0.52 6.46
CA PRO A 206 18.16 1.66 6.84
C PRO A 206 17.36 2.95 7.07
N MET A 207 17.57 3.58 8.24
CA MET A 207 16.94 4.84 8.61
C MET A 207 17.96 6.00 8.57
N LYS A 208 17.55 7.16 8.04
CA LYS A 208 18.35 8.40 8.05
C LYS A 208 18.44 9.03 9.43
N ASP A 209 17.35 8.95 10.18
CA ASP A 209 17.25 9.50 11.54
C ASP A 209 17.39 8.40 12.61
N GLY A 210 17.81 7.20 12.20
CA GLY A 210 18.11 6.12 13.14
C GLY A 210 19.17 6.62 14.08
N THR A 211 18.77 6.88 15.34
CA THR A 211 19.62 7.47 16.37
C THR A 211 20.97 6.78 16.34
N ALA A 212 21.95 7.48 15.76
CA ALA A 212 23.34 7.28 16.01
C ALA A 212 23.56 7.76 17.45
N ASP A 213 23.03 7.00 18.42
CA ASP A 213 23.54 7.05 19.76
C ASP A 213 24.90 6.36 19.68
N ARG A 214 25.90 7.12 19.21
CA ARG A 214 27.31 6.70 19.09
C ARG A 214 27.92 6.34 20.45
N THR A 215 27.16 6.48 21.53
CA THR A 215 27.60 6.37 22.92
C THR A 215 26.85 5.34 23.78
N ALA A 216 25.79 4.68 23.29
CA ALA A 216 24.94 3.82 24.14
C ALA A 216 24.96 2.30 23.84
N LYS A 217 25.82 1.80 22.94
CA LYS A 217 25.97 0.35 22.67
C LYS A 217 27.39 -0.18 22.87
N GLN A 218 28.12 0.38 23.83
CA GLN A 218 29.21 -0.36 24.49
C GLN A 218 28.70 -0.82 25.86
N ALA A 219 28.86 -2.12 26.13
CA ALA A 219 28.61 -2.83 27.39
C ALA A 219 27.19 -3.36 27.68
N GLU A 220 26.74 -4.37 26.92
CA GLU A 220 26.15 -5.57 27.55
C GLU A 220 26.84 -6.83 26.97
N PRO A 221 27.61 -7.58 27.77
CA PRO A 221 28.26 -8.80 27.29
C PRO A 221 27.19 -9.90 27.10
N GLY A 222 26.97 -10.31 25.85
CA GLY A 222 26.15 -11.50 25.53
C GLY A 222 25.02 -11.30 24.52
N LYS A 223 24.72 -10.07 24.08
CA LYS A 223 23.78 -9.83 22.98
C LYS A 223 24.54 -9.41 21.73
N HIS A 224 24.54 -10.27 20.71
CA HIS A 224 24.93 -9.85 19.37
C HIS A 224 23.95 -8.76 18.90
N ALA A 225 24.45 -7.55 18.66
CA ALA A 225 23.68 -6.51 18.00
C ALA A 225 23.37 -6.98 16.57
N SER A 226 22.11 -7.37 16.31
CA SER A 226 21.66 -7.76 14.98
C SER A 226 21.32 -6.50 14.17
N GLY A 227 22.18 -6.20 13.20
CA GLY A 227 21.95 -5.20 12.16
C GLY A 227 22.98 -4.07 12.13
N PRO A 228 23.37 -3.58 10.93
CA PRO A 228 24.16 -2.37 10.78
C PRO A 228 23.55 -1.20 11.57
N THR A 229 24.39 -0.40 12.22
CA THR A 229 24.02 0.82 12.94
C THR A 229 23.10 1.70 12.10
N GLY A 230 21.90 2.01 12.61
CA GLY A 230 20.90 2.83 11.90
C GLY A 230 19.76 2.05 11.23
N ASN A 231 19.78 0.72 11.24
CA ASN A 231 18.65 -0.08 10.77
C ASN A 231 17.55 -0.21 11.84
N GLN A 232 16.29 -0.16 11.42
CA GLN A 232 15.12 -0.38 12.27
C GLN A 232 14.09 -1.28 11.57
N GLU A 233 13.29 -2.00 12.35
CA GLU A 233 12.32 -2.98 11.85
C GLU A 233 11.04 -2.30 11.36
N VAL A 234 10.70 -2.49 10.09
CA VAL A 234 9.36 -2.21 9.54
C VAL A 234 8.49 -3.42 9.78
N GLY A 235 7.30 -3.23 10.36
CA GLY A 235 6.33 -4.30 10.57
C GLY A 235 5.47 -4.53 9.34
N CYS A 236 5.22 -5.79 9.02
CA CYS A 236 4.25 -6.23 8.03
C CYS A 236 3.21 -7.14 8.68
N GLY A 237 1.97 -7.04 8.20
CA GLY A 237 0.87 -7.89 8.63
C GLY A 237 0.03 -8.31 7.44
N THR A 238 -0.49 -9.53 7.49
CA THR A 238 -1.39 -10.05 6.46
C THR A 238 -2.60 -10.71 7.10
N VAL A 239 -3.77 -10.50 6.49
CA VAL A 239 -4.96 -11.32 6.70
C VAL A 239 -5.28 -11.99 5.37
N VAL A 240 -5.34 -13.31 5.36
CA VAL A 240 -5.45 -14.14 4.16
C VAL A 240 -6.67 -15.03 4.30
N LEU A 241 -7.49 -15.08 3.26
CA LEU A 241 -8.63 -15.99 3.18
C LEU A 241 -8.27 -17.18 2.28
N TYR A 242 -8.63 -18.39 2.73
CA TYR A 242 -8.45 -19.63 1.99
C TYR A 242 -9.78 -20.37 1.82
N ASP A 243 -9.93 -21.06 0.68
CA ASP A 243 -11.05 -21.96 0.41
C ASP A 243 -10.86 -23.33 1.08
N ALA A 244 -11.75 -24.29 0.81
CA ALA A 244 -11.71 -25.62 1.42
C ALA A 244 -10.52 -26.47 0.95
N GLU A 245 -9.99 -26.18 -0.24
CA GLU A 245 -8.85 -26.84 -0.87
C GLU A 245 -7.52 -26.29 -0.36
N GLY A 246 -7.54 -25.19 0.41
CA GLY A 246 -6.36 -24.52 0.93
C GLY A 246 -5.73 -23.55 -0.08
N GLU A 247 -6.46 -23.20 -1.14
CA GLU A 247 -6.05 -22.20 -2.11
C GLU A 247 -6.42 -20.79 -1.63
N ARG A 248 -5.58 -19.83 -1.99
CA ARG A 248 -5.69 -18.46 -1.51
C ARG A 248 -6.72 -17.68 -2.32
N VAL A 249 -7.75 -17.18 -1.65
CA VAL A 249 -8.82 -16.39 -2.27
C VAL A 249 -8.49 -14.89 -2.23
N GLU A 250 -8.21 -14.37 -1.04
CA GLU A 250 -7.99 -12.93 -0.85
C GLU A 250 -6.82 -12.66 0.11
N THR A 251 -6.18 -11.51 -0.01
CA THR A 251 -5.15 -11.09 0.94
C THR A 251 -5.13 -9.59 1.15
N VAL A 252 -5.31 -9.20 2.41
CA VAL A 252 -5.12 -7.84 2.87
C VAL A 252 -3.73 -7.71 3.48
N ARG A 253 -3.04 -6.61 3.15
CA ARG A 253 -1.65 -6.36 3.51
C ARG A 253 -1.51 -5.01 4.21
N TYR A 254 -0.78 -5.00 5.32
CA TYR A 254 -0.45 -3.79 6.06
C TYR A 254 1.05 -3.67 6.26
N GLY A 255 1.59 -2.46 6.06
CA GLY A 255 2.97 -2.11 6.36
C GLY A 255 3.07 -0.87 7.23
N ARG A 256 3.85 -0.94 8.31
CA ARG A 256 4.12 0.20 9.21
C ARG A 256 5.61 0.42 9.39
N MET A 257 6.01 1.69 9.24
CA MET A 257 7.35 2.13 9.62
C MET A 257 7.65 1.77 11.07
N PRO A 258 8.94 1.71 11.46
CA PRO A 258 9.33 1.31 12.80
C PRO A 258 8.56 2.07 13.89
N GLU A 259 7.90 1.30 14.74
CA GLU A 259 7.12 1.79 15.87
C GLU A 259 7.30 0.83 17.06
N SER A 260 7.30 1.37 18.27
CA SER A 260 7.42 0.54 19.48
C SER A 260 6.25 -0.43 19.54
N LYS A 261 6.54 -1.73 19.75
CA LYS A 261 5.55 -2.80 19.90
C LYS A 261 4.55 -2.98 18.74
N LYS A 262 4.77 -2.39 17.56
CA LYS A 262 3.90 -2.54 16.38
C LYS A 262 2.44 -2.13 16.68
N VAL A 263 2.23 -1.11 17.52
CA VAL A 263 0.90 -0.72 18.04
C VAL A 263 -0.09 -0.45 16.92
N THR A 264 0.30 0.33 15.91
CA THR A 264 -0.65 0.65 14.85
C THR A 264 -0.92 -0.54 13.94
N LEU A 265 0.11 -1.32 13.61
CA LEU A 265 -0.06 -2.54 12.82
C LEU A 265 -1.03 -3.51 13.53
N GLN A 266 -0.89 -3.67 14.85
CA GLN A 266 -1.79 -4.47 15.65
C GLN A 266 -3.24 -3.96 15.57
N GLN A 267 -3.46 -2.64 15.69
CA GLN A 267 -4.80 -2.05 15.55
C GLN A 267 -5.42 -2.31 14.17
N GLN A 268 -4.62 -2.19 13.10
CA GLN A 268 -5.09 -2.45 11.74
C GLN A 268 -5.51 -3.91 11.55
N LEU A 269 -4.67 -4.85 11.98
CA LEU A 269 -4.99 -6.28 11.90
C LEU A 269 -6.18 -6.65 12.78
N GLN A 270 -6.27 -6.08 13.99
CA GLN A 270 -7.40 -6.31 14.87
C GLN A 270 -8.72 -5.86 14.21
N ALA A 271 -8.76 -4.66 13.64
CA ALA A 271 -9.94 -4.14 12.96
C ALA A 271 -10.28 -4.95 11.70
N GLU A 272 -9.27 -5.40 10.97
CA GLU A 272 -9.43 -6.25 9.79
C GLU A 272 -10.07 -7.60 10.15
N VAL A 273 -9.46 -8.31 11.09
CA VAL A 273 -9.93 -9.61 11.58
C VAL A 273 -11.34 -9.48 12.17
N ALA A 274 -11.60 -8.45 12.97
CA ALA A 274 -12.92 -8.23 13.54
C ALA A 274 -14.00 -8.00 12.47
N SER A 275 -13.69 -7.27 11.39
CA SER A 275 -14.65 -7.04 10.30
C SER A 275 -15.03 -8.32 9.57
N ILE A 276 -14.04 -9.16 9.24
CA ILE A 276 -14.23 -10.43 8.55
C ILE A 276 -15.03 -11.39 9.43
N VAL A 277 -14.64 -11.51 10.70
CA VAL A 277 -15.28 -12.41 11.66
C VAL A 277 -16.71 -11.98 12.00
N THR A 278 -17.02 -10.68 11.95
CA THR A 278 -18.39 -10.19 12.10
C THR A 278 -19.30 -10.67 10.98
N LEU A 279 -18.78 -10.73 9.74
CA LEU A 279 -19.52 -11.18 8.57
C LEU A 279 -19.56 -12.71 8.46
N ARG A 280 -18.47 -13.39 8.80
CA ARG A 280 -18.28 -14.84 8.70
C ARG A 280 -17.66 -15.39 9.99
N PRO A 281 -18.44 -15.51 11.08
CA PRO A 281 -17.96 -16.04 12.36
C PRO A 281 -17.66 -17.54 12.31
N ASP A 282 -18.04 -18.21 11.23
CA ASP A 282 -17.79 -19.63 10.94
C ASP A 282 -16.38 -19.92 10.42
N LEU A 283 -15.64 -18.90 9.96
CA LEU A 283 -14.29 -19.10 9.44
C LEU A 283 -13.35 -19.60 10.53
N ARG A 284 -12.60 -20.64 10.18
CA ARG A 284 -11.54 -21.13 11.04
C ARG A 284 -10.39 -20.13 11.11
N ARG A 285 -10.04 -19.70 12.32
CA ARG A 285 -8.97 -18.73 12.58
C ARG A 285 -7.63 -19.43 12.77
N ILE A 286 -6.63 -19.00 12.01
CA ILE A 286 -5.27 -19.52 12.05
C ILE A 286 -4.31 -18.35 12.29
N TYR A 287 -3.39 -18.51 13.23
CA TYR A 287 -2.34 -17.55 13.51
C TYR A 287 -0.98 -18.16 13.18
N LEU A 288 -0.30 -17.59 12.17
CA LEU A 288 0.97 -18.10 11.62
C LEU A 288 2.13 -17.16 11.98
N ALA A 289 3.16 -17.69 12.64
CA ALA A 289 4.35 -16.92 13.02
C ALA A 289 5.63 -17.76 13.07
N ASP A 290 6.78 -17.10 13.07
CA ASP A 290 8.12 -17.71 13.16
C ASP A 290 8.49 -18.31 14.54
N GLY A 291 7.67 -18.04 15.56
CA GLY A 291 7.93 -18.42 16.94
C GLY A 291 8.46 -17.28 17.82
N ALA A 292 8.63 -16.07 17.30
CA ALA A 292 9.07 -14.92 18.08
C ALA A 292 8.02 -14.52 19.13
N LYS A 293 8.47 -14.26 20.36
CA LYS A 293 7.60 -13.94 21.50
C LYS A 293 6.71 -12.72 21.23
N ASP A 294 7.23 -11.71 20.57
CA ASP A 294 6.49 -10.49 20.27
C ASP A 294 5.41 -10.69 19.20
N ASN A 295 5.66 -11.57 18.22
CA ASN A 295 4.66 -11.96 17.22
C ASN A 295 3.52 -12.73 17.90
N TRP A 296 3.84 -13.72 18.75
CA TRP A 296 2.83 -14.45 19.51
C TRP A 296 2.02 -13.56 20.45
N ARG A 297 2.67 -12.60 21.14
CA ARG A 297 1.97 -11.62 21.98
C ARG A 297 0.92 -10.87 21.16
N LEU A 298 1.31 -10.32 20.01
CA LEU A 298 0.43 -9.54 19.15
C LEU A 298 -0.75 -10.38 18.64
N LEU A 299 -0.50 -11.58 18.12
CA LEU A 299 -1.55 -12.45 17.57
C LEU A 299 -2.53 -12.91 18.65
N ASN A 300 -2.04 -13.26 19.84
CA ASN A 300 -2.89 -13.61 20.98
C ASN A 300 -3.73 -12.43 21.48
N GLU A 301 -3.16 -11.22 21.52
CA GLU A 301 -3.91 -10.01 21.87
C GLU A 301 -5.02 -9.72 20.83
N ILE A 302 -4.79 -9.98 19.54
CA ILE A 302 -5.84 -9.87 18.52
C ILE A 302 -6.98 -10.85 18.82
N GLU A 303 -6.70 -12.15 18.99
CA GLU A 303 -7.75 -13.16 19.26
C GLU A 303 -8.56 -12.80 20.53
N GLN A 304 -7.88 -12.37 21.60
CA GLN A 304 -8.54 -12.03 22.87
C GLN A 304 -9.52 -10.85 22.76
N THR A 305 -9.35 -9.99 21.76
CA THR A 305 -10.23 -8.84 21.54
C THR A 305 -11.45 -9.17 20.69
N LEU A 306 -11.49 -10.34 20.06
CA LEU A 306 -12.63 -10.76 19.25
C LEU A 306 -13.78 -11.20 20.16
N ASN A 307 -14.95 -10.56 20.00
CA ASN A 307 -16.15 -10.93 20.75
C ASN A 307 -16.95 -12.01 20.00
N VAL A 308 -16.40 -13.21 19.91
CA VAL A 308 -16.99 -14.33 19.16
C VAL A 308 -17.14 -15.59 19.99
N PRO A 309 -18.05 -16.50 19.60
CA PRO A 309 -18.17 -17.80 20.23
C PRO A 309 -16.83 -18.52 20.25
N ALA A 310 -16.66 -19.42 21.23
CA ALA A 310 -15.44 -20.16 21.52
C ALA A 310 -15.05 -21.20 20.45
N GLN A 311 -15.09 -20.84 19.16
CA GLN A 311 -14.37 -21.59 18.15
C GLN A 311 -12.87 -21.45 18.43
N PRO A 312 -12.14 -22.56 18.59
CA PRO A 312 -10.73 -22.52 18.89
C PRO A 312 -9.95 -21.98 17.67
N CYS A 313 -9.11 -20.97 17.90
CA CYS A 313 -8.08 -20.59 16.95
C CYS A 313 -6.94 -21.63 16.94
N VAL A 314 -6.23 -21.71 15.81
CA VAL A 314 -5.07 -22.58 15.65
C VAL A 314 -3.81 -21.74 15.52
N ASN A 315 -2.89 -21.89 16.47
CA ASN A 315 -1.59 -21.24 16.43
C ASN A 315 -0.57 -22.20 15.79
N ILE A 316 0.01 -21.81 14.66
CA ILE A 316 0.92 -22.63 13.87
C ILE A 316 2.27 -21.90 13.75
N VAL A 317 3.34 -22.58 14.11
CA VAL A 317 4.68 -22.09 13.78
C VAL A 317 4.95 -22.32 12.31
N ASP A 318 5.54 -21.34 11.64
CA ASP A 318 5.96 -21.46 10.26
C ASP A 318 6.92 -22.65 10.06
N PHE A 319 6.55 -23.56 9.15
CA PHE A 319 7.31 -24.77 8.87
C PHE A 319 8.72 -24.48 8.30
N TYR A 320 8.89 -23.42 7.50
CA TYR A 320 10.19 -23.06 6.94
C TYR A 320 11.15 -22.56 8.02
N HIS A 321 10.70 -21.71 8.94
CA HIS A 321 11.45 -21.25 10.11
C HIS A 321 11.78 -22.42 11.04
N ALA A 322 10.83 -23.34 11.27
CA ALA A 322 11.11 -24.57 12.00
C ALA A 322 12.19 -25.42 11.32
N CYS A 323 12.19 -25.48 9.98
CA CYS A 323 13.24 -26.14 9.21
C CYS A 323 14.61 -25.45 9.33
N GLU A 324 14.68 -24.13 9.43
CA GLU A 324 15.96 -23.43 9.67
C GLU A 324 16.57 -23.80 11.02
N HIS A 325 15.75 -23.83 12.07
CA HIS A 325 16.15 -24.29 13.40
C HIS A 325 16.57 -25.77 13.38
N LEU A 326 15.83 -26.60 12.66
CA LEU A 326 16.18 -28.00 12.46
C LEU A 326 17.54 -28.13 11.76
N LYS A 327 17.79 -27.35 10.72
CA LYS A 327 19.05 -27.35 9.96
C LYS A 327 20.22 -26.95 10.85
N LYS A 328 20.09 -25.86 11.62
CA LYS A 328 21.11 -25.42 12.61
C LYS A 328 21.41 -26.52 13.63
N GLY A 329 20.38 -27.23 14.08
CA GLY A 329 20.49 -28.37 14.98
C GLY A 329 21.22 -29.56 14.36
N CYS A 330 20.90 -29.89 13.11
CA CYS A 330 21.55 -30.95 12.35
C CYS A 330 23.03 -30.64 12.08
N ASP A 331 23.35 -29.40 11.70
CA ASP A 331 24.73 -28.95 11.49
C ASP A 331 25.55 -29.02 12.77
N ALA A 332 24.96 -28.65 13.92
CA ALA A 332 25.60 -28.84 15.21
C ALA A 332 25.81 -30.33 15.54
N ALA A 333 24.80 -31.17 15.33
CA ALA A 333 24.82 -32.59 15.67
C ALA A 333 25.77 -33.43 14.81
N TRP A 334 25.80 -33.21 13.50
CA TRP A 334 26.48 -34.09 12.53
C TRP A 334 27.54 -33.39 11.67
N GLY A 335 27.76 -32.09 11.88
CA GLY A 335 28.74 -31.31 11.14
C GLY A 335 28.11 -30.62 9.93
N GLU A 336 28.48 -29.36 9.76
CA GLU A 336 27.99 -28.49 8.70
C GLU A 336 28.40 -28.98 7.31
N SER A 337 27.45 -28.97 6.38
CA SER A 337 27.65 -29.37 4.98
C SER A 337 28.14 -30.81 4.76
N THR A 338 28.06 -31.68 5.78
CA THR A 338 28.41 -33.11 5.64
C THR A 338 27.29 -33.90 4.96
N PRO A 339 27.61 -34.98 4.21
CA PRO A 339 26.58 -35.87 3.64
C PRO A 339 25.64 -36.42 4.72
N ARG A 340 26.18 -36.77 5.88
CA ARG A 340 25.41 -37.27 7.02
C ARG A 340 24.46 -36.21 7.60
N GLY A 341 24.93 -34.98 7.79
CA GLY A 341 24.09 -33.88 8.28
C GLY A 341 22.94 -33.55 7.34
N LYS A 342 23.18 -33.59 6.02
CA LYS A 342 22.13 -33.42 5.00
C LYS A 342 21.10 -34.56 5.06
N ALA A 343 21.54 -35.81 5.12
CA ALA A 343 20.64 -36.97 5.18
C ALA A 343 19.77 -36.96 6.46
N GLU A 344 20.36 -36.66 7.62
CA GLU A 344 19.60 -36.55 8.88
C GLU A 344 18.65 -35.35 8.86
N PHE A 345 19.03 -34.23 8.24
CA PHE A 345 18.14 -33.09 8.06
C PHE A 345 16.90 -33.47 7.24
N GLU A 346 17.06 -34.08 6.06
CA GLU A 346 15.91 -34.49 5.24
C GLU A 346 15.03 -35.53 5.95
N ARG A 347 15.65 -36.50 6.65
CA ARG A 347 14.92 -37.49 7.43
C ARG A 347 14.09 -36.83 8.54
N LEU A 348 14.71 -35.96 9.34
CA LEU A 348 14.03 -35.27 10.44
C LEU A 348 13.02 -34.25 9.97
N LYS A 349 13.23 -33.61 8.82
CA LYS A 349 12.28 -32.68 8.19
C LYS A 349 11.02 -33.41 7.76
N THR A 350 11.18 -34.58 7.12
CA THR A 350 10.06 -35.46 6.75
C THR A 350 9.30 -35.90 8.01
N LEU A 351 10.01 -36.35 9.04
CA LEU A 351 9.38 -36.71 10.32
C LEU A 351 8.66 -35.55 10.99
N LEU A 352 9.25 -34.35 10.99
CA LEU A 352 8.62 -33.16 11.56
C LEU A 352 7.30 -32.83 10.86
N LYS A 353 7.26 -32.99 9.54
CA LYS A 353 6.12 -32.62 8.70
C LYS A 353 4.99 -33.66 8.72
N GLU A 354 5.34 -34.94 8.63
CA GLU A 354 4.39 -35.99 8.24
C GLU A 354 4.13 -37.02 9.34
N ALA A 355 4.99 -37.13 10.35
CA ALA A 355 4.80 -38.12 11.40
C ALA A 355 3.92 -37.61 12.54
N GLU A 356 3.07 -38.49 13.06
CA GLU A 356 2.38 -38.24 14.33
C GLU A 356 3.43 -37.98 15.43
N GLN A 357 3.22 -36.91 16.21
CA GLN A 357 4.17 -36.43 17.21
C GLN A 357 5.57 -36.14 16.62
N GLY A 358 5.66 -35.72 15.35
CA GLY A 358 6.90 -35.44 14.65
C GLY A 358 7.87 -34.53 15.41
N THR A 359 7.34 -33.50 16.09
CA THR A 359 8.14 -32.61 16.95
C THR A 359 8.84 -33.35 18.09
N ASP A 360 8.18 -34.31 18.74
CA ASP A 360 8.79 -35.09 19.82
C ASP A 360 9.90 -36.01 19.31
N GLN A 361 9.73 -36.54 18.10
CA GLN A 361 10.76 -37.36 17.45
C GLN A 361 12.01 -36.52 17.15
N VAL A 362 11.83 -35.30 16.64
CA VAL A 362 12.92 -34.33 16.43
C VAL A 362 13.61 -33.97 17.74
N ILE A 363 12.84 -33.60 18.78
CA ILE A 363 13.37 -33.28 20.11
C ILE A 363 14.17 -34.45 20.66
N ARG A 364 13.68 -35.69 20.53
CA ARG A 364 14.37 -36.91 20.99
C ARG A 364 15.70 -37.10 20.26
N ALA A 365 15.73 -36.95 18.93
CA ALA A 365 16.93 -37.09 18.12
C ALA A 365 18.00 -36.04 18.50
N LEU A 366 17.61 -34.76 18.60
CA LEU A 366 18.53 -33.69 18.98
C LEU A 366 19.01 -33.84 20.43
N LYS A 367 18.14 -34.27 21.35
CA LYS A 367 18.48 -34.54 22.77
C LYS A 367 19.54 -35.64 22.89
N TYR A 368 19.42 -36.70 22.10
CA TYR A 368 20.42 -37.78 22.06
C TYR A 368 21.80 -37.29 21.63
N GLN A 369 21.85 -36.42 20.61
CA GLN A 369 23.10 -35.81 20.12
C GLN A 369 23.67 -34.82 21.14
N ARG A 370 22.81 -34.03 21.78
CA ARG A 370 23.17 -33.10 22.84
C ARG A 370 23.84 -33.80 24.02
N GLY A 371 23.39 -35.01 24.38
CA GLY A 371 24.01 -35.83 25.43
C GLY A 371 25.46 -36.25 25.14
N ARG A 372 25.85 -36.31 23.86
CA ARG A 372 27.22 -36.66 23.40
C ARG A 372 28.08 -35.44 23.06
N ALA A 373 27.48 -34.26 23.00
CA ALA A 373 28.16 -33.03 22.66
C ALA A 373 28.85 -32.38 23.87
N ARG A 374 29.96 -31.68 23.61
CA ARG A 374 30.66 -30.81 24.56
C ARG A 374 30.92 -29.43 23.94
N GLY A 375 31.24 -28.44 24.77
CA GLY A 375 31.60 -27.10 24.33
C GLY A 375 30.52 -26.43 23.47
N SER A 376 30.97 -25.73 22.42
CA SER A 376 30.11 -24.96 21.49
C SER A 376 29.02 -25.79 20.82
N LYS A 377 29.31 -27.06 20.48
CA LYS A 377 28.33 -27.99 19.89
C LYS A 377 27.14 -28.21 20.82
N ARG A 378 27.39 -28.35 22.12
CA ARG A 378 26.33 -28.54 23.12
C ARG A 378 25.48 -27.28 23.27
N GLN A 379 26.11 -26.11 23.30
CA GLN A 379 25.40 -24.82 23.38
C GLN A 379 24.49 -24.59 22.17
N ARG A 380 24.98 -24.85 20.95
CA ARG A 380 24.17 -24.78 19.73
C ARG A 380 22.95 -25.70 19.79
N LEU A 381 23.15 -26.96 20.21
CA LEU A 381 22.03 -27.90 20.36
C LEU A 381 21.06 -27.52 21.47
N ASP A 382 21.54 -26.93 22.57
CA ASP A 382 20.69 -26.44 23.66
C ASP A 382 19.79 -25.28 23.19
N ALA A 383 20.29 -24.39 22.32
CA ALA A 383 19.49 -23.33 21.72
C ALA A 383 18.35 -23.90 20.85
N GLU A 384 18.65 -24.81 19.92
CA GLU A 384 17.62 -25.39 19.04
C GLU A 384 16.62 -26.26 19.81
N LEU A 385 17.07 -27.03 20.82
CA LEU A 385 16.17 -27.77 21.69
C LEU A 385 15.24 -26.85 22.49
N THR A 386 15.70 -25.67 22.89
CA THR A 386 14.87 -24.69 23.58
C THR A 386 13.77 -24.17 22.65
N TYR A 387 14.12 -23.87 21.39
CA TYR A 387 13.14 -23.48 20.37
C TYR A 387 12.06 -24.55 20.18
N PHE A 388 12.43 -25.79 19.84
CA PHE A 388 11.45 -26.87 19.60
C PHE A 388 10.59 -27.18 20.83
N ARG A 389 11.13 -27.06 22.05
CA ARG A 389 10.34 -27.25 23.28
C ARG A 389 9.32 -26.14 23.49
N ASN A 390 9.74 -24.89 23.31
CA ASN A 390 8.86 -23.73 23.50
C ASN A 390 7.74 -23.71 22.46
N GLN A 391 8.06 -24.12 21.22
CA GLN A 391 7.13 -24.13 20.09
C GLN A 391 6.36 -25.44 19.91
N ARG A 392 6.65 -26.47 20.72
CA ARG A 392 6.03 -27.80 20.62
C ARG A 392 4.50 -27.77 20.46
N PRO A 393 3.73 -26.94 21.19
CA PRO A 393 2.27 -26.90 21.05
C PRO A 393 1.76 -26.39 19.70
N HIS A 394 2.64 -25.81 18.87
CA HIS A 394 2.29 -25.12 17.62
C HIS A 394 2.87 -25.83 16.38
N MET A 395 3.39 -27.04 16.53
CA MET A 395 4.12 -27.77 15.49
C MET A 395 3.48 -29.13 15.12
N ASP A 396 2.16 -29.25 15.26
CA ASP A 396 1.43 -30.47 14.86
C ASP A 396 1.16 -30.51 13.35
N TYR A 397 2.23 -30.48 12.55
CA TYR A 397 2.15 -30.30 11.11
C TYR A 397 1.39 -31.42 10.40
N ALA A 398 1.50 -32.67 10.88
CA ALA A 398 0.79 -33.79 10.29
C ALA A 398 -0.73 -33.61 10.41
N GLU A 399 -1.20 -33.18 11.58
CA GLU A 399 -2.61 -32.87 11.81
C GLU A 399 -3.05 -31.64 11.01
N TYR A 400 -2.24 -30.59 10.97
CA TYR A 400 -2.53 -29.39 10.19
C TYR A 400 -2.71 -29.71 8.70
N LEU A 401 -1.84 -30.56 8.14
CA LEU A 401 -1.94 -31.01 6.75
C LEU A 401 -3.17 -31.89 6.52
N CYS A 402 -3.51 -32.79 7.46
CA CYS A 402 -4.72 -33.60 7.37
C CYS A 402 -5.99 -32.75 7.32
N GLN A 403 -5.97 -31.61 8.01
CA GLN A 403 -7.07 -30.65 8.06
C GLN A 403 -7.01 -29.57 6.97
N GLY A 404 -6.07 -29.64 6.02
CA GLY A 404 -5.92 -28.65 4.95
C GLY A 404 -5.43 -27.27 5.40
N LEU A 405 -4.84 -27.16 6.59
CA LEU A 405 -4.39 -25.88 7.13
C LEU A 405 -3.10 -25.39 6.45
N PRO A 406 -2.96 -24.08 6.18
CA PRO A 406 -1.70 -23.50 5.76
C PRO A 406 -0.67 -23.61 6.90
N ILE A 407 0.46 -24.27 6.63
CA ILE A 407 1.57 -24.44 7.59
C ILE A 407 2.77 -23.52 7.31
N ALA A 408 2.71 -22.72 6.26
CA ALA A 408 3.78 -21.87 5.80
C ALA A 408 3.33 -20.41 5.68
N SER A 409 4.22 -19.50 6.05
CA SER A 409 4.04 -18.06 6.12
C SER A 409 4.45 -17.36 4.82
N GLY A 410 4.54 -18.10 3.71
CA GLY A 410 5.00 -17.57 2.42
C GLY A 410 4.26 -16.31 1.94
N VAL A 411 3.00 -16.13 2.34
CA VAL A 411 2.23 -14.90 2.06
C VAL A 411 2.79 -13.68 2.79
N ILE A 412 3.12 -13.80 4.08
CA ILE A 412 3.71 -12.69 4.84
C ILE A 412 5.16 -12.44 4.42
N GLU A 413 5.93 -13.49 4.10
CA GLU A 413 7.27 -13.32 3.52
C GLU A 413 7.22 -12.59 2.17
N ALA A 414 6.26 -12.97 1.32
CA ALA A 414 6.01 -12.27 0.06
C ALA A 414 5.57 -10.83 0.30
N ALA A 415 4.74 -10.54 1.32
CA ALA A 415 4.35 -9.19 1.69
C ALA A 415 5.55 -8.38 2.21
N CYS A 416 6.39 -8.93 3.09
CA CYS A 416 7.66 -8.33 3.53
C CYS A 416 8.59 -8.02 2.34
N LYS A 417 8.65 -8.92 1.36
CA LYS A 417 9.45 -8.73 0.15
C LYS A 417 8.87 -7.63 -0.74
N THR A 418 7.57 -7.67 -0.99
CA THR A 418 6.90 -6.81 -1.97
C THR A 418 6.47 -5.47 -1.40
N LEU A 419 5.98 -5.34 -0.17
CA LEU A 419 5.69 -4.04 0.45
C LEU A 419 6.98 -3.29 0.79
N VAL A 420 7.95 -3.97 1.40
CA VAL A 420 9.12 -3.34 2.01
C VAL A 420 10.36 -3.52 1.16
N THR A 421 10.86 -4.75 1.01
CA THR A 421 12.22 -5.01 0.51
C THR A 421 12.44 -4.46 -0.90
N GLN A 422 11.54 -4.75 -1.84
CA GLN A 422 11.64 -4.32 -3.23
C GLN A 422 11.78 -2.80 -3.36
N ARG A 423 11.13 -2.04 -2.48
CA ARG A 423 11.08 -0.58 -2.59
C ARG A 423 11.99 0.16 -1.64
N MET A 424 12.27 -0.41 -0.47
CA MET A 424 12.94 0.29 0.63
C MET A 424 14.40 -0.15 0.83
N LYS A 425 14.81 -1.30 0.27
CA LYS A 425 16.18 -1.85 0.38
C LYS A 425 16.98 -1.77 -0.92
N ARG A 426 16.60 -0.90 -1.85
CA ARG A 426 17.39 -0.70 -3.06
C ARG A 426 18.68 0.04 -2.74
N SER A 427 19.65 -0.08 -3.63
CA SER A 427 20.99 0.49 -3.44
C SER A 427 20.93 1.98 -3.06
N GLY A 428 21.66 2.35 -1.99
CA GLY A 428 21.77 3.72 -1.50
C GLY A 428 20.54 4.29 -0.78
N MET A 429 19.50 3.50 -0.54
CA MET A 429 18.31 3.99 0.15
C MET A 429 18.49 4.10 1.66
N ALA A 430 17.96 5.18 2.23
CA ALA A 430 17.78 5.37 3.66
C ALA A 430 16.55 6.23 3.89
N TRP A 431 15.79 5.94 4.94
CA TRP A 431 14.43 6.46 5.10
C TRP A 431 14.26 7.34 6.33
N ARG A 432 13.39 8.34 6.22
CA ARG A 432 12.76 8.98 7.36
C ARG A 432 11.35 8.44 7.52
N GLN A 433 10.82 8.52 8.73
CA GLN A 433 9.50 7.96 9.05
C GLN A 433 8.38 8.44 8.10
N PRO A 434 8.22 9.76 7.79
CA PRO A 434 7.13 10.20 6.91
C PRO A 434 7.26 9.70 5.47
N GLY A 435 8.49 9.66 4.94
CA GLY A 435 8.73 9.20 3.57
C GLY A 435 8.53 7.69 3.42
N GLY A 436 9.01 6.91 4.40
CA GLY A 436 8.82 5.46 4.39
C GLY A 436 7.36 5.08 4.61
N GLN A 437 6.67 5.75 5.54
CA GLN A 437 5.26 5.45 5.81
C GLN A 437 4.40 5.77 4.59
N GLY A 438 4.66 6.89 3.89
CA GLY A 438 3.88 7.19 2.69
C GLY A 438 4.01 6.16 1.58
N ILE A 439 5.20 5.58 1.40
CA ILE A 439 5.35 4.47 0.46
C ILE A 439 4.63 3.21 0.95
N LEU A 440 4.74 2.86 2.23
CA LEU A 440 4.08 1.67 2.78
C LEU A 440 2.55 1.79 2.73
N THR A 441 1.99 2.97 3.03
CA THR A 441 0.55 3.23 2.94
C THR A 441 0.05 3.04 1.50
N LEU A 442 0.71 3.66 0.51
CA LEU A 442 0.34 3.49 -0.89
C LEU A 442 0.46 2.03 -1.36
N ARG A 443 1.57 1.35 -1.02
CA ARG A 443 1.78 -0.05 -1.42
C ARG A 443 0.79 -1.00 -0.74
N SER A 444 0.43 -0.76 0.52
CA SER A 444 -0.57 -1.55 1.24
C SER A 444 -1.93 -1.47 0.56
N LEU A 445 -2.35 -0.27 0.18
CA LEU A 445 -3.61 -0.04 -0.55
C LEU A 445 -3.60 -0.66 -1.95
N ILE A 446 -2.49 -0.52 -2.69
CA ILE A 446 -2.36 -1.06 -4.06
C ILE A 446 -2.33 -2.59 -4.04
N GLN A 447 -1.53 -3.20 -3.16
CA GLN A 447 -1.39 -4.66 -3.12
C GLN A 447 -2.52 -5.37 -2.39
N SER A 448 -3.50 -4.64 -1.84
CA SER A 448 -4.73 -5.20 -1.27
C SER A 448 -5.95 -4.84 -2.13
N ASP A 449 -5.74 -4.41 -3.38
CA ASP A 449 -6.79 -3.99 -4.33
C ASP A 449 -7.73 -2.87 -3.83
N ARG A 450 -7.33 -2.17 -2.76
CA ARG A 450 -8.07 -1.07 -2.12
C ARG A 450 -7.77 0.31 -2.73
N TRP A 451 -6.81 0.42 -3.65
CA TRP A 451 -6.32 1.71 -4.16
C TRP A 451 -7.42 2.61 -4.75
N ARG A 452 -8.34 2.06 -5.53
CA ARG A 452 -9.40 2.86 -6.19
C ARG A 452 -10.37 3.45 -5.17
N ALA A 453 -10.87 2.62 -4.25
CA ALA A 453 -11.78 3.05 -3.19
C ALA A 453 -11.09 4.06 -2.24
N ALA A 454 -9.87 3.75 -1.82
CA ALA A 454 -9.07 4.61 -0.95
C ALA A 454 -8.77 5.97 -1.60
N TRP A 455 -8.47 6.00 -2.90
CA TRP A 455 -8.25 7.25 -3.62
C TRP A 455 -9.50 8.14 -3.66
N THR A 456 -10.69 7.54 -3.74
CA THR A 456 -11.96 8.27 -3.75
C THR A 456 -12.14 9.04 -2.44
N LEU A 457 -11.93 8.37 -1.30
CA LEU A 457 -11.95 9.01 0.02
C LEU A 457 -10.90 10.10 0.15
N LEU A 458 -9.66 9.78 -0.20
CA LEU A 458 -8.52 10.69 -0.06
C LEU A 458 -8.71 11.96 -0.91
N SER A 459 -9.04 11.80 -2.19
CA SER A 459 -9.15 12.95 -3.11
C SER A 459 -10.37 13.82 -2.84
N ALA A 460 -11.43 13.25 -2.25
CA ALA A 460 -12.59 14.01 -1.81
C ALA A 460 -12.24 14.96 -0.65
N ASP A 461 -11.40 14.54 0.29
CA ASP A 461 -11.05 15.36 1.45
C ASP A 461 -10.12 16.55 1.12
N PHE A 462 -9.35 16.47 0.03
CA PHE A 462 -8.65 17.65 -0.52
C PHE A 462 -9.61 18.70 -1.07
N ARG A 463 -10.88 18.35 -1.33
CA ARG A 463 -11.90 19.31 -1.78
C ARG A 463 -12.59 19.94 -0.59
N LYS A 464 -12.62 21.27 -0.55
CA LYS A 464 -13.32 22.04 0.50
C LYS A 464 -14.39 22.94 -0.13
N ALA A 465 -15.51 23.05 0.57
CA ALA A 465 -16.56 24.01 0.23
C ALA A 465 -16.06 25.43 0.51
N VAL A 466 -16.33 26.33 -0.42
CA VAL A 466 -16.04 27.77 -0.29
C VAL A 466 -17.34 28.52 -0.49
N VAL A 467 -17.72 29.32 0.50
CA VAL A 467 -18.97 30.10 0.49
C VAL A 467 -18.65 31.58 0.25
N THR A 468 -19.44 32.24 -0.59
CA THR A 468 -19.38 33.69 -0.80
C THR A 468 -20.54 34.37 -0.07
N PRO A 469 -20.29 35.40 0.77
CA PRO A 469 -21.33 36.07 1.55
C PRO A 469 -22.43 36.77 0.71
N GLN A 470 -22.21 36.99 -0.59
CA GLN A 470 -23.16 37.67 -1.48
C GLN A 470 -24.26 36.75 -2.06
N ALA A 471 -24.19 35.44 -1.82
CA ALA A 471 -25.19 34.49 -2.32
C ALA A 471 -26.50 34.43 -1.47
N GLN A 472 -26.60 35.21 -0.38
CA GLN A 472 -27.77 35.18 0.52
C GLN A 472 -28.93 36.12 0.12
N ASN A 473 -28.82 36.89 -0.96
CA ASN A 473 -29.89 37.79 -1.44
C ASN A 473 -30.54 37.33 -2.77
N ILE A 474 -30.73 36.02 -2.95
CA ILE A 474 -31.76 35.51 -3.88
C ILE A 474 -32.66 34.54 -3.12
N VAL A 475 -33.93 34.92 -3.08
CA VAL A 475 -35.03 34.33 -2.32
C VAL A 475 -35.23 32.84 -2.65
N GLY A 476 -35.26 32.02 -1.59
CA GLY A 476 -36.12 30.86 -1.41
C GLY A 476 -36.28 29.86 -2.56
N LEU A 477 -35.49 28.78 -2.53
CA LEU A 477 -35.96 27.44 -2.89
C LEU A 477 -35.21 26.45 -2.01
N ALA A 478 -35.97 25.78 -1.14
CA ALA A 478 -35.47 24.72 -0.28
C ALA A 478 -34.85 23.61 -1.14
N VAL A 479 -33.54 23.45 -1.06
CA VAL A 479 -32.89 22.20 -1.46
C VAL A 479 -32.80 21.38 -0.18
N HIS A 480 -33.75 20.45 -0.02
CA HIS A 480 -33.55 19.32 0.88
C HIS A 480 -32.29 18.60 0.40
N THR A 481 -31.21 18.69 1.17
CA THR A 481 -30.07 17.79 1.05
C THR A 481 -30.52 16.43 1.56
N VAL A 482 -31.03 15.61 0.65
CA VAL A 482 -31.05 14.16 0.84
C VAL A 482 -29.66 13.69 0.42
N PHE A 483 -28.85 13.29 1.39
CA PHE A 483 -27.74 12.37 1.15
C PHE A 483 -28.37 11.01 0.83
N ASP A 484 -28.81 10.83 -0.42
CA ASP A 484 -29.10 9.49 -0.92
C ASP A 484 -27.80 8.87 -1.40
N ALA A 485 -27.58 7.65 -0.92
CA ALA A 485 -26.49 6.78 -1.28
C ALA A 485 -26.33 6.72 -2.81
N PHE A 486 -25.08 6.75 -3.26
CA PHE A 486 -24.75 6.33 -4.62
C PHE A 486 -25.14 4.85 -4.76
N ASP A 487 -26.31 4.60 -5.33
CA ASP A 487 -26.61 3.34 -6.02
C ASP A 487 -25.62 3.20 -7.17
N LEU A 488 -24.75 2.20 -7.06
CA LEU A 488 -23.91 1.73 -8.15
C LEU A 488 -24.85 1.17 -9.23
N PRO A 489 -24.82 1.65 -10.48
CA PRO A 489 -25.57 1.00 -11.54
C PRO A 489 -25.04 -0.41 -11.74
N GLY A 490 -25.97 -1.36 -11.69
CA GLY A 490 -25.75 -2.78 -11.73
C GLY A 490 -25.02 -3.29 -12.99
N ALA A 491 -24.62 -4.55 -12.86
CA ALA A 491 -24.02 -5.39 -13.88
C ALA A 491 -24.44 -5.06 -15.31
N ILE A 492 -23.48 -4.56 -16.09
CA ILE A 492 -23.52 -4.73 -17.54
C ILE A 492 -23.08 -6.16 -17.80
N SER A 493 -24.07 -7.03 -17.99
CA SER A 493 -23.94 -8.29 -18.70
C SER A 493 -23.60 -7.97 -20.15
N ASP A 494 -22.31 -7.99 -20.50
CA ASP A 494 -21.87 -8.18 -21.88
C ASP A 494 -21.13 -9.52 -21.95
N THR A 495 -21.88 -10.55 -22.33
CA THR A 495 -21.35 -11.80 -22.87
C THR A 495 -20.59 -11.47 -24.15
N VAL A 496 -19.27 -11.37 -24.07
CA VAL A 496 -18.40 -11.52 -25.24
C VAL A 496 -17.91 -12.96 -25.23
N ASP A 497 -18.56 -13.75 -26.08
CA ASP A 497 -18.20 -15.11 -26.42
C ASP A 497 -16.81 -15.14 -27.08
N PHE A 498 -15.85 -15.78 -26.42
CA PHE A 498 -14.51 -16.05 -26.95
C PHE A 498 -14.33 -17.53 -27.33
N THR A 499 -15.41 -18.29 -27.48
CA THR A 499 -15.34 -19.67 -27.96
C THR A 499 -15.56 -19.76 -29.45
N GLU A 500 -14.61 -19.24 -30.24
CA GLU A 500 -14.40 -19.71 -31.61
C GLU A 500 -13.06 -19.16 -32.13
N LEU A 501 -12.05 -20.04 -32.24
CA LEU A 501 -11.10 -20.17 -33.36
C LEU A 501 -10.06 -21.28 -33.02
N PRO A 502 -9.55 -22.00 -34.04
CA PRO A 502 -9.49 -23.46 -34.02
C PRO A 502 -8.19 -24.05 -33.45
N LEU A 503 -8.35 -25.23 -32.82
CA LEU A 503 -7.28 -26.19 -32.61
C LEU A 503 -6.62 -26.57 -33.94
N ALA A 504 -5.29 -26.44 -34.01
CA ALA A 504 -4.46 -27.10 -35.00
C ALA A 504 -3.22 -27.70 -34.29
N VAL A 505 -3.28 -29.03 -34.17
CA VAL A 505 -2.23 -30.08 -34.04
C VAL A 505 -0.95 -29.77 -33.27
#